data_AF-A0A871BH41-F1
#
_entry.id   AF-A0A871BH41-F1
#
_cell.length_a   1.000
_cell.length_b   1.000
_cell.length_c   1.000
_cell.angle_alpha   90.00
_cell.angle_beta   90.00
_cell.angle_gamma   90.00
#
_symmetry.space_group_name_H-M   'P 1'
#
loop_
_entity.id
_entity.type
_entity.pdbx_description
1 polymer ?
#
loop_
_entity_poly.entity_id
_entity_poly.type
_entity_poly.pdbx_seq_one_letter_code
_entity_poly.pdbx_strand_id
1 'polypeptide(L)'
;MAQTALVWLFLNAVLAGFAAVASAAHYADEGEPDFVSAALAAVFAGTCVELGMANGYIPDSVLPSVAVGVCVVVALLSLALGVKRDQTAFQAFRGDARTRSR
;
A
#
# COMPACT_ATOMS: atom_id res chain seq x y z
N MET A 1 -8.61 -20.66 -18.50
CA MET A 1 -8.95 -19.82 -17.31
C MET A 1 -7.87 -19.91 -16.21
N ALA A 2 -7.39 -21.09 -15.83
CA ALA A 2 -6.35 -21.22 -14.79
C ALA A 2 -5.00 -20.52 -15.13
N GLN A 3 -4.53 -20.63 -16.39
CA GLN A 3 -3.27 -20.02 -16.82
C GLN A 3 -3.30 -18.49 -16.75
N THR A 4 -4.41 -17.86 -17.14
CA THR A 4 -4.61 -16.40 -17.01
C THR A 4 -4.66 -15.95 -15.55
N ALA A 5 -5.27 -16.74 -14.67
CA ALA A 5 -5.31 -16.43 -13.23
C ALA A 5 -3.92 -16.48 -12.58
N LEU A 6 -3.08 -17.46 -12.96
CA LEU A 6 -1.70 -17.55 -12.47
C LEU A 6 -0.84 -16.38 -12.93
N VAL A 7 -1.03 -15.90 -14.17
CA VAL A 7 -0.34 -14.70 -14.68
C VAL A 7 -0.71 -13.47 -13.85
N TRP A 8 -1.99 -13.28 -13.54
CA TRP A 8 -2.45 -12.17 -12.70
C TRP A 8 -1.95 -12.28 -11.26
N LEU A 9 -1.97 -13.48 -10.67
CA LEU A 9 -1.39 -13.72 -9.34
C LEU A 9 0.10 -13.38 -9.30
N PHE A 10 0.86 -13.86 -10.29
CA PHE A 10 2.28 -13.58 -10.38
C PHE A 10 2.58 -12.08 -10.53
N LEU A 11 1.84 -11.40 -11.41
CA LEU A 11 2.00 -9.96 -11.60
C LEU A 11 1.73 -9.18 -10.31
N ASN A 12 0.63 -9.47 -9.60
CA ASN A 12 0.31 -8.81 -8.33
C ASN A 12 1.35 -9.14 -7.26
N ALA A 13 1.85 -10.37 -7.20
CA ALA A 13 2.88 -10.75 -6.24
C ALA A 13 4.20 -9.99 -6.49
N VAL A 14 4.61 -9.84 -7.74
CA VAL A 14 5.80 -9.05 -8.11
C VAL A 14 5.62 -7.57 -7.75
N LEU A 15 4.45 -6.99 -8.04
CA LEU A 15 4.15 -5.60 -7.71
C LEU A 15 4.09 -5.37 -6.19
N ALA A 16 3.49 -6.29 -5.44
CA ALA A 16 3.48 -6.25 -3.97
C ALA A 16 4.89 -6.30 -3.40
N GLY A 17 5.72 -7.23 -3.89
CA GLY A 17 7.11 -7.36 -3.48
C GLY A 17 7.94 -6.12 -3.80
N PHE A 18 7.79 -5.57 -5.01
CA PHE A 18 8.47 -4.34 -5.40
C PHE A 18 8.08 -3.16 -4.51
N ALA A 19 6.79 -2.95 -4.28
CA ALA A 19 6.29 -1.88 -3.42
C ALA A 19 6.77 -2.05 -1.96
N ALA A 20 6.81 -3.27 -1.44
CA ALA A 20 7.35 -3.56 -0.12
C ALA A 20 8.85 -3.21 -0.03
N VAL A 21 9.65 -3.62 -1.02
CA VAL A 21 11.09 -3.28 -1.09
C VAL A 21 11.29 -1.78 -1.21
N ALA A 22 10.53 -1.09 -2.07
CA ALA A 22 10.58 0.36 -2.21
C ALA A 22 10.28 1.08 -0.88
N SER A 23 9.23 0.64 -0.17
CA SER A 23 8.90 1.21 1.15
C SER A 23 10.00 1.01 2.18
N ALA A 24 10.64 -0.16 2.19
CA ALA A 24 11.75 -0.47 3.10
C ALA A 24 13.02 0.31 2.75
N ALA A 25 13.33 0.45 1.45
CA ALA A 25 14.47 1.23 0.99
C ALA A 25 14.30 2.72 1.32
N HIS A 26 13.12 3.29 1.06
CA HIS A 26 12.81 4.68 1.40
C HIS A 26 12.91 4.93 2.91
N TYR A 27 12.41 3.99 3.72
CA TYR A 27 12.55 4.09 5.18
C TYR A 27 14.01 4.01 5.63
N ALA A 28 14.84 3.18 4.97
CA ALA A 28 16.26 3.07 5.29
C ALA A 28 17.07 4.32 4.89
N ASP A 29 16.74 4.96 3.77
CA ASP A 29 17.45 6.13 3.27
C ASP A 29 17.01 7.43 3.95
N GLU A 30 15.71 7.65 4.13
CA GLU A 30 15.16 8.92 4.62
C GLU A 30 14.77 8.87 6.10
N GLY A 31 14.74 7.68 6.71
CA GLY A 31 14.23 7.48 8.08
C GLY A 31 12.72 7.72 8.20
N GLU A 32 12.04 7.94 7.08
CA GLU A 32 10.62 8.27 7.02
C GLU A 32 9.82 7.17 6.30
N PRO A 33 8.65 6.79 6.83
CA PRO A 33 7.81 5.77 6.20
C PRO A 33 7.19 6.28 4.90
N ASP A 34 7.42 5.54 3.81
CA ASP A 34 6.72 5.74 2.54
C ASP A 34 5.33 5.09 2.58
N PHE A 35 4.34 5.93 2.86
CA PHE A 35 2.94 5.51 2.94
C PHE A 35 2.34 5.13 1.59
N VAL A 36 2.86 5.65 0.47
CA VAL A 36 2.32 5.35 -0.86
C VAL A 36 2.74 3.95 -1.27
N SER A 37 4.03 3.64 -1.12
CA SER A 37 4.54 2.29 -1.38
C SER A 37 3.95 1.25 -0.42
N ALA A 38 3.77 1.60 0.86
CA ALA A 38 3.11 0.72 1.82
C ALA A 38 1.64 0.43 1.46
N ALA A 39 0.89 1.45 1.00
CA ALA A 39 -0.49 1.26 0.54
C ALA A 39 -0.55 0.37 -0.71
N LEU A 40 0.35 0.59 -1.68
CA LEU A 40 0.44 -0.24 -2.89
C LEU A 40 0.77 -1.69 -2.56
N ALA A 41 1.75 -1.92 -1.69
CA ALA A 41 2.12 -3.27 -1.24
C ALA A 41 0.91 -4.00 -0.62
N ALA A 42 0.16 -3.32 0.25
CA ALA A 42 -1.03 -3.88 0.87
C ALA A 42 -2.13 -4.20 -0.14
N VAL A 43 -2.42 -3.31 -1.10
CA VAL A 43 -3.45 -3.54 -2.13
C VAL A 43 -3.11 -4.73 -3.02
N PHE A 44 -1.85 -4.83 -3.49
CA PHE A 44 -1.43 -5.94 -4.33
C PHE A 44 -1.40 -7.27 -3.56
N ALA A 45 -0.98 -7.26 -2.30
CA ALA A 45 -1.03 -8.44 -1.44
C ALA A 45 -2.47 -8.91 -1.19
N GLY A 46 -3.40 -7.99 -0.89
CA GLY A 46 -4.82 -8.31 -0.74
C GLY A 46 -5.42 -8.89 -2.01
N THR A 47 -5.12 -8.28 -3.16
CA THR A 47 -5.57 -8.76 -4.48
C THR A 47 -5.07 -10.17 -4.77
N CYS A 48 -3.82 -10.51 -4.39
CA CYS A 48 -3.31 -11.88 -4.53
C CYS A 48 -4.14 -12.90 -3.73
N VAL A 49 -4.49 -12.58 -2.49
CA VAL A 49 -5.27 -13.47 -1.63
C VAL A 49 -6.69 -13.64 -2.20
N GLU A 50 -7.32 -12.55 -2.63
CA GLU A 50 -8.65 -12.57 -3.24
C GLU A 50 -8.68 -13.37 -4.55
N LEU A 51 -7.72 -13.14 -5.46
CA LEU A 51 -7.60 -13.94 -6.70
C LEU A 51 -7.34 -15.41 -6.40
N GLY A 52 -6.53 -15.70 -5.38
CA GLY A 52 -6.22 -17.06 -4.95
C GLY A 52 -7.47 -17.80 -4.48
N MET A 53 -8.33 -17.13 -3.69
CA MET A 53 -9.62 -17.68 -3.26
C MET A 53 -10.58 -17.85 -4.44
N ALA A 54 -10.75 -16.83 -5.27
CA ALA A 54 -11.69 -16.83 -6.40
C ALA A 54 -11.39 -17.93 -7.43
N ASN A 55 -10.13 -18.36 -7.55
CA ASN A 55 -9.70 -19.41 -8.46
C ASN A 55 -9.51 -20.78 -7.78
N GLY A 56 -9.83 -20.91 -6.49
CA GLY A 56 -9.75 -22.17 -5.74
C GLY A 56 -8.34 -22.60 -5.33
N TYR A 57 -7.34 -21.72 -5.44
CA TYR A 57 -5.97 -21.98 -4.98
C TYR A 57 -5.83 -21.81 -3.46
N ILE A 58 -6.66 -20.97 -2.86
CA ILE A 58 -6.71 -20.70 -1.41
C ILE A 58 -8.11 -21.09 -0.93
N PRO A 59 -8.23 -21.83 0.19
CA PRO A 59 -9.54 -22.18 0.74
C PRO A 59 -10.27 -20.92 1.23
N ASP A 60 -11.51 -20.74 0.77
CA ASP A 60 -12.39 -19.66 1.23
C ASP A 60 -12.76 -19.92 2.70
N SER A 61 -12.04 -19.25 3.59
CA SER A 61 -12.10 -19.46 5.04
C SER A 61 -11.83 -18.14 5.74
N VAL A 62 -12.15 -18.08 7.04
CA VAL A 62 -12.09 -16.84 7.82
C VAL A 62 -10.70 -16.19 7.76
N LEU A 63 -9.63 -17.00 7.73
CA LEU A 63 -8.26 -16.50 7.85
C LEU A 63 -7.78 -15.73 6.60
N PRO A 64 -7.93 -16.25 5.37
CA PRO A 64 -7.71 -15.47 4.14
C PRO A 64 -8.61 -14.24 4.01
N SER A 65 -9.89 -14.31 4.38
CA SER A 65 -10.78 -13.13 4.32
C SER A 65 -10.34 -12.04 5.31
N VAL A 66 -9.90 -12.43 6.51
CA VAL A 66 -9.31 -11.48 7.48
C VAL A 66 -8.02 -10.87 6.93
N ALA A 67 -7.16 -11.65 6.26
CA ALA A 67 -5.95 -11.12 5.64
C ALA A 67 -6.25 -10.05 4.58
N VAL A 68 -7.25 -10.27 3.73
CA VAL A 68 -7.72 -9.24 2.78
C VAL A 68 -8.24 -8.00 3.52
N GLY A 69 -9.06 -8.20 4.57
CA GLY A 69 -9.56 -7.08 5.39
C GLY A 69 -8.46 -6.25 6.02
N VAL A 70 -7.40 -6.88 6.55
CA VAL A 70 -6.22 -6.18 7.08
C VAL A 70 -5.51 -5.41 5.99
N CYS A 71 -5.33 -5.98 4.80
CA CYS A 71 -4.72 -5.29 3.66
C CYS A 71 -5.49 -4.01 3.29
N VAL A 72 -6.83 -4.06 3.28
CA VAL A 72 -7.68 -2.90 3.04
C VAL A 72 -7.50 -1.83 4.12
N VAL A 73 -7.51 -2.22 5.40
CA VAL A 73 -7.33 -1.28 6.52
C VAL A 73 -5.96 -0.61 6.45
N VAL A 74 -4.89 -1.37 6.17
CA VAL A 74 -3.53 -0.83 6.01
C VAL A 74 -3.47 0.15 4.84
N ALA A 75 -4.06 -0.18 3.69
CA ALA A 75 -4.09 0.72 2.53
C ALA A 75 -4.80 2.04 2.86
N LEU A 76 -5.95 1.99 3.54
CA LEU A 76 -6.71 3.19 3.93
C LEU A 76 -5.96 4.04 4.96
N LEU A 77 -5.34 3.41 5.96
CA LEU A 77 -4.55 4.12 6.97
C LEU A 77 -3.34 4.79 6.35
N SER A 78 -2.59 4.08 5.51
CA SER A 78 -1.44 4.64 4.79
C SER A 78 -1.85 5.80 3.90
N LEU A 79 -2.96 5.69 3.16
CA LEU A 79 -3.50 6.79 2.36
C LEU A 79 -3.87 8.00 3.24
N ALA A 80 -4.59 7.78 4.34
CA ALA A 80 -5.01 8.84 5.25
C ALA A 80 -3.81 9.55 5.91
N LEU A 81 -2.77 8.80 6.28
CA LEU A 81 -1.52 9.35 6.83
C LEU A 81 -0.73 10.12 5.78
N GLY A 82 -0.65 9.60 4.55
CA GLY A 82 -0.04 10.31 3.42
C GLY A 82 -0.73 11.64 3.13
N VAL A 83 -2.06 11.66 3.03
CA VAL A 83 -2.84 12.89 2.82
C VAL A 83 -2.65 13.87 3.97
N LYS A 84 -2.66 13.40 5.23
CA LYS A 84 -2.39 14.26 6.38
C LYS A 84 -1.01 14.89 6.32
N ARG A 85 0.05 14.11 6.00
CA ARG A 85 1.42 14.64 5.89
C ARG A 85 1.52 15.72 4.82
N ASP A 86 0.95 15.47 3.65
CA ASP A 86 0.98 16.42 2.53
C ASP A 86 0.26 17.73 2.87
N GLN A 87 -0.88 17.66 3.56
CA GLN A 87 -1.58 18.84 4.09
C GLN A 87 -0.74 19.62 5.11
N THR A 88 -0.06 18.95 6.05
CA THR A 88 0.85 19.62 7.00
C THR A 88 2.03 20.28 6.29
N ALA A 89 2.64 19.62 5.31
CA ALA A 89 3.75 20.17 4.54
C ALA A 89 3.29 21.44 3.78
N PHE A 90 2.15 21.37 3.11
CA PHE A 90 1.58 22.51 2.39
C PHE A 90 1.21 23.69 3.32
N GLN A 91 0.74 23.40 4.54
CA GLN A 91 0.48 24.42 5.55
C GLN A 91 1.76 25.08 6.08
N ALA A 92 2.84 24.31 6.29
CA ALA A 92 4.13 24.85 6.68
C ALA A 92 4.68 25.83 5.63
N PHE A 93 4.63 25.47 4.35
CA PHE A 93 5.03 26.37 3.25
C PHE A 93 4.20 27.66 3.19
N ARG A 94 2.88 27.59 3.45
CA ARG A 94 2.02 28.79 3.55
C ARG A 94 2.31 29.65 4.78
N GLY A 95 2.73 29.04 5.88
CA GLY A 95 3.10 29.73 7.12
C GLY A 95 4.37 30.57 6.95
N ASP A 96 5.41 30.00 6.36
CA ASP A 96 6.69 30.68 6.12
C ASP A 96 6.60 31.80 5.07
N ALA A 97 5.69 31.66 4.09
CA ALA A 97 5.44 32.74 3.14
C ALA A 97 4.88 34.03 3.78
N ARG A 98 4.18 33.92 4.94
CA ARG A 98 3.63 35.08 5.67
C ARG A 98 4.62 35.74 6.62
N THR A 99 5.62 35.01 7.11
CA THR A 99 6.62 35.54 8.03
C THR A 99 7.75 36.28 7.30
N ARG A 100 7.99 35.96 6.03
CA ARG A 100 9.03 36.60 5.19
C ARG A 100 8.64 37.95 4.58
N SER A 101 7.39 38.40 4.74
CA SER A 101 6.87 39.65 4.16
C SER A 101 6.76 40.81 5.17
N ARG A 102 7.45 40.72 6.30
CA ARG A 102 7.62 41.82 7.27
C ARG A 102 9.09 42.12 7.44
#